data_AF-A0A077P1F5-F1
#
_entry.id   AF-A0A077P1F5-F1
#
_cell.length_a   1.000
_cell.length_b   1.000
_cell.length_c   1.000
_cell.angle_alpha   90.00
_cell.angle_beta   90.00
_cell.angle_gamma   90.00
#
_symmetry.space_group_name_H-M   'P 1'
#
loop_
_entity.id
_entity.type
_entity.pdbx_description
1 polymer ?
#
loop_
_entity_poly.entity_id
_entity_poly.type
_entity_poly.pdbx_seq_one_letter_code
_entity_poly.pdbx_strand_id
1 'polypeptide(L)'
;MTPGGNLHVTLPGHRPFMLLRMHEGGLLPVPMRLDTLILDSEALTLHLTFRLNFKTSLPIRVAEARFEIDPDAPLLKFAPPEPEKETAHGG
;
A
#
# COMPACT_ATOMS: atom_id res chain seq x y z
N MET A 1 -31.28 2.88 -11.24
CA MET A 1 -31.73 2.68 -9.83
C MET A 1 -32.41 1.32 -9.71
N THR A 2 -32.16 0.58 -8.63
CA THR A 2 -32.80 -0.72 -8.38
C THR A 2 -34.30 -0.52 -8.11
N PRO A 3 -35.18 -1.50 -8.42
CA PRO A 3 -36.62 -1.37 -8.21
C PRO A 3 -37.04 -1.07 -6.76
N GLY A 4 -36.18 -1.39 -5.78
CA GLY A 4 -36.41 -1.12 -4.36
C GLY A 4 -35.72 0.14 -3.80
N GLY A 5 -35.01 0.91 -4.64
CA GLY A 5 -34.32 2.15 -4.22
C GLY A 5 -33.05 1.95 -3.37
N ASN A 6 -32.72 0.71 -3.00
CA ASN A 6 -31.53 0.38 -2.22
C ASN A 6 -30.34 0.01 -3.11
N LEU A 7 -29.17 0.55 -2.78
CA LEU A 7 -27.91 0.22 -3.45
C LEU A 7 -26.89 -0.19 -2.39
N HIS A 8 -26.36 -1.41 -2.54
CA HIS A 8 -25.36 -1.99 -1.66
C HIS A 8 -24.10 -2.27 -2.45
N VAL A 9 -22.95 -1.95 -1.86
CA VAL A 9 -21.63 -2.30 -2.40
C VAL A 9 -20.77 -2.85 -1.27
N THR A 10 -20.05 -3.93 -1.54
CA THR A 10 -19.01 -4.42 -0.64
C THR A 10 -17.70 -3.79 -1.06
N LEU A 11 -17.05 -3.07 -0.14
CA LEU A 11 -15.76 -2.46 -0.45
C LEU A 11 -14.70 -3.55 -0.64
N PRO A 12 -13.79 -3.38 -1.61
CA PRO A 12 -12.69 -4.31 -1.76
C PRO A 12 -11.77 -4.23 -0.55
N GLY A 13 -11.26 -5.37 -0.08
CA GLY A 13 -10.28 -5.46 1.01
C GLY A 13 -8.87 -5.00 0.63
N HIS A 14 -8.72 -4.28 -0.49
CA HIS A 14 -7.42 -3.85 -1.00
C HIS A 14 -6.75 -2.89 0.00
N ARG A 15 -5.43 -2.96 0.08
CA ARG A 15 -4.61 -2.23 1.04
C ARG A 15 -3.71 -1.22 0.31
N PRO A 16 -4.17 0.02 0.10
CA PRO A 16 -3.32 1.13 -0.30
C PRO A 16 -2.45 1.56 0.88
N PHE A 17 -1.15 1.72 0.65
CA PHE A 17 -0.21 2.17 1.67
C PHE A 17 0.93 2.98 1.03
N MET A 18 1.58 3.81 1.85
CA MET A 18 2.83 4.45 1.48
C MET A 18 3.98 3.66 2.09
N LEU A 19 4.94 3.20 1.28
CA LEU A 19 6.22 2.73 1.79
C LEU A 19 7.14 3.94 1.97
N LEU A 20 7.35 4.32 3.23
CA LEU A 20 8.27 5.38 3.60
C LEU A 20 9.66 4.78 3.79
N ARG A 21 10.62 5.24 3.00
CA ARG A 21 12.04 4.90 3.17
C ARG A 21 12.71 6.02 3.93
N MET A 22 13.20 5.71 5.12
CA MET A 22 13.87 6.67 5.99
C MET A 22 15.32 6.90 5.55
N HIS A 23 15.92 8.02 5.96
CA HIS A 23 17.32 8.30 5.68
C HIS A 23 18.28 7.30 6.33
N GLU A 24 17.95 6.80 7.52
CA GLU A 24 18.70 5.75 8.21
C GLU A 24 18.56 4.36 7.58
N GLY A 25 17.78 4.22 6.50
CA GLY A 25 17.56 2.96 5.79
C GLY A 25 16.32 2.19 6.23
N GLY A 26 15.61 2.66 7.26
CA GLY A 26 14.35 2.08 7.73
C GLY A 26 13.27 2.06 6.64
N LEU A 27 12.47 1.00 6.63
CA LEU A 27 11.34 0.82 5.70
C LEU A 27 10.05 0.73 6.51
N LEU A 28 9.18 1.72 6.39
CA LEU A 28 7.93 1.82 7.13
C LEU A 28 6.74 1.78 6.17
N PRO A 29 5.99 0.66 6.09
CA PRO A 29 4.72 0.61 5.38
C PRO A 29 3.64 1.27 6.23
N VAL A 30 3.08 2.39 5.76
CA VAL A 30 2.04 3.13 6.47
C VAL A 30 0.71 2.99 5.72
N PRO A 31 -0.30 2.33 6.29
CA PRO A 31 -1.63 2.24 5.70
C PRO A 31 -2.23 3.63 5.47
N MET A 32 -2.83 3.83 4.30
CA MET A 32 -3.59 5.05 4.01
C MET A 32 -5.03 4.89 4.50
N ARG A 33 -5.64 5.97 4.98
CA ARG A 33 -7.05 5.95 5.40
C ARG A 33 -7.95 6.24 4.23
N LEU A 34 -9.06 5.52 4.10
CA LEU A 34 -10.12 5.89 3.17
C LEU A 34 -10.65 7.25 3.59
N ASP A 35 -10.66 8.19 2.65
CA ASP A 35 -10.99 9.59 2.89
C ASP A 35 -12.26 9.99 2.14
N THR A 36 -12.38 9.58 0.88
CA THR A 36 -13.55 9.87 0.05
C THR A 36 -13.97 8.61 -0.72
N LEU A 37 -15.28 8.38 -0.79
CA LEU A 37 -15.90 7.34 -1.61
C LEU A 37 -16.96 8.00 -2.51
N ILE A 38 -16.89 7.71 -3.81
CA ILE A 38 -17.90 8.12 -4.78
C ILE A 38 -18.44 6.86 -5.45
N LEU A 39 -19.76 6.70 -5.41
CA LEU A 39 -20.47 5.63 -6.09
C LEU A 39 -21.22 6.22 -7.29
N ASP A 40 -20.77 5.89 -8.49
CA ASP A 40 -21.48 6.22 -9.71
C ASP A 40 -22.46 5.07 -10.03
N SER A 41 -23.74 5.32 -9.81
CA SER A 41 -24.78 4.31 -10.03
C SER A 41 -25.19 4.16 -11.50
N GLU A 42 -24.79 5.08 -12.36
CA GLU A 42 -25.05 5.01 -13.81
C GLU A 42 -23.94 4.21 -14.50
N ALA A 43 -22.67 4.55 -14.23
CA ALA A 43 -21.51 3.83 -14.74
C ALA A 43 -21.21 2.53 -13.98
N LEU A 44 -21.85 2.30 -12.83
CA LEU A 44 -21.61 1.18 -11.92
C LEU A 44 -20.15 1.12 -11.43
N THR A 45 -19.55 2.28 -11.14
CA THR A 45 -18.17 2.39 -10.66
C THR A 45 -18.11 2.88 -9.23
N LEU A 46 -17.04 2.46 -8.54
CA LEU A 46 -16.70 2.90 -7.20
C LEU A 46 -15.32 3.57 -7.24
N HIS A 47 -15.26 4.83 -6.88
CA HIS A 47 -14.02 5.59 -6.77
C HIS A 47 -13.67 5.78 -5.30
N LEU A 48 -12.46 5.36 -4.93
CA LEU A 48 -11.96 5.43 -3.56
C LEU A 48 -10.70 6.29 -3.53
N THR A 49 -10.73 7.36 -2.73
CA THR A 49 -9.57 8.20 -2.47
C THR A 49 -9.06 7.90 -1.07
N PHE A 50 -7.76 7.64 -0.97
CA PHE A 50 -7.08 7.38 0.28
C PHE A 50 -6.11 8.49 0.61
N ARG A 51 -5.96 8.81 1.89
CA ARG A 51 -5.10 9.89 2.38
C ARG A 51 -4.15 9.40 3.47
N LEU A 52 -2.93 9.90 3.42
CA LEU A 52 -1.96 9.84 4.50
C LEU A 52 -1.44 11.25 4.77
N ASN A 53 -1.41 11.64 6.05
CA ASN A 53 -0.77 12.86 6.50
C ASN A 53 0.41 12.49 7.39
N PHE A 54 1.55 13.14 7.19
CA PHE A 54 2.74 12.94 8.02
C PHE A 54 3.48 14.26 8.20
N LYS A 55 4.28 14.36 9.27
CA LYS A 55 5.06 15.58 9.55
C LYS A 55 6.19 15.70 8.55
N THR A 56 6.38 16.89 8.00
CA THR A 56 7.51 17.19 7.10
C THR A 56 8.88 17.08 7.78
N SER A 57 8.91 17.11 9.12
CA SER A 57 10.12 16.91 9.92
C SER A 57 10.57 15.45 10.03
N LEU A 58 9.80 14.49 9.52
CA LEU A 58 10.23 13.09 9.50
C LEU A 58 11.38 12.92 8.48
N PRO A 59 12.43 12.15 8.81
CA PRO A 59 13.57 11.95 7.92
C PRO A 59 13.25 10.95 6.80
N ILE A 60 12.17 11.21 6.05
CA ILE A 60 11.73 10.39 4.92
C ILE A 60 12.53 10.80 3.69
N ARG A 61 13.27 9.84 3.13
CA ARG A 61 14.02 10.01 1.88
C ARG A 61 13.14 9.77 0.66
N VAL A 62 12.26 8.77 0.71
CA VAL A 62 11.39 8.37 -0.41
C VAL A 62 10.02 7.97 0.15
N ALA A 63 8.95 8.40 -0.52
CA ALA A 63 7.60 7.92 -0.26
C ALA A 63 7.06 7.25 -1.53
N GLU A 64 6.84 5.94 -1.48
CA GLU A 64 6.32 5.15 -2.60
C GLU A 64 4.86 4.78 -2.36
N ALA A 65 3.96 5.19 -3.26
CA ALA A 65 2.58 4.72 -3.24
C ALA A 65 2.51 3.27 -3.74
N ARG A 66 1.92 2.39 -2.93
CA ARG A 66 1.78 0.96 -3.23
C ARG A 66 0.35 0.51 -2.98
N PHE A 67 -0.04 -0.53 -3.70
CA PHE A 67 -1.38 -1.10 -3.65
C PHE A 67 -1.29 -2.61 -3.64
N GLU A 68 -1.83 -3.24 -2.60
CA GLU A 68 -1.92 -4.69 -2.51
C GLU A 68 -3.40 -5.10 -2.57
N ILE A 69 -3.71 -6.01 -3.48
CA ILE A 69 -5.07 -6.48 -3.76
C ILE A 69 -5.44 -7.61 -2.79
N ASP A 70 -4.50 -8.49 -2.48
CA ASP A 70 -4.71 -9.59 -1.55
C ASP A 70 -4.63 -9.07 -0.11
N PRO A 71 -5.71 -9.12 0.70
CA PRO A 71 -5.69 -8.66 2.08
C PRO A 71 -4.73 -9.47 2.98
N ASP A 72 -4.42 -10.71 2.60
CA ASP A 72 -3.63 -11.66 3.39
C ASP A 72 -2.15 -11.68 2.97
N ALA A 73 -1.80 -11.06 1.83
CA ALA A 73 -0.42 -10.97 1.39
C ALA A 73 0.47 -10.15 2.36
N PRO A 74 1.79 -10.39 2.40
CA PRO A 74 2.70 -9.50 3.09
C PRO A 74 2.87 -8.18 2.30
N LEU A 75 2.86 -7.04 2.99
CA LEU A 75 3.05 -5.72 2.36
C LEU A 75 4.49 -5.52 1.83
N LEU A 76 5.46 -6.20 2.43
CA LEU A 76 6.86 -6.16 2.04
C LEU A 76 7.35 -7.57 1.74
N LYS A 77 7.99 -7.73 0.59
CA LYS A 77 8.69 -8.95 0.20
C LYS A 77 10.17 -8.62 0.15
N PHE A 78 10.95 -9.23 1.02
CA PHE A 78 12.40 -9.10 1.02
C PHE A 78 13.00 -10.22 0.18
N ALA A 79 13.98 -9.90 -0.66
CA ALA A 79 14.77 -10.93 -1.30
C ALA A 79 15.52 -11.73 -0.22
N PRO A 80 15.65 -13.06 -0.38
CA PRO A 80 16.56 -13.83 0.46
C PRO A 80 17.97 -13.23 0.38
N PRO A 81 18.77 -13.28 1.46
CA PRO A 81 20.17 -12.91 1.39
C PRO A 81 20.88 -13.77 0.33
N GLU A 82 21.72 -13.13 -0.50
CA GLU A 82 22.56 -13.87 -1.44
C GLU A 82 23.51 -14.78 -0.65
N PRO A 83 23.72 -16.04 -1.08
CA PRO A 83 24.65 -16.93 -0.41
C PRO A 83 26.06 -16.33 -0.43
N GLU A 84 26.74 -16.32 0.72
CA GLU A 84 28.12 -15.87 0.85
C GLU A 84 28.98 -16.63 -0.17
N LYS A 85 29.63 -15.89 -1.07
CA LYS A 85 30.65 -16.47 -1.94
C LYS A 85 31.81 -16.88 -1.06
N GLU A 86 31.99 -18.18 -0.89
CA GLU A 86 33.15 -18.78 -0.26
C GLU A 86 34.42 -18.26 -0.95
N THR A 87 35.10 -17.29 -0.36
CA THR A 87 36.40 -16.82 -0.84
C THR A 87 37.40 -17.92 -0.55
N ALA A 88 37.65 -18.78 -1.55
CA ALA A 88 38.76 -19.71 -1.54
C ALA A 88 40.07 -18.90 -1.51
N HIS A 89 40.59 -18.64 -0.31
CA HIS A 89 41.98 -18.26 -0.12
C HIS A 89 42.84 -19.51 -0.38
N GLY A 90 43.22 -19.72 -1.63
CA GLY A 90 44.29 -20.65 -2.02
C GLY A 90 45.64 -20.02 -1.67
N GLY A 91 46.41 -20.71 -0.82
CA GLY A 91 47.80 -20.40 -0.49
C GLY A 91 48.80 -21.01 -1.46
#